data_AF-A0A815PA76-F1
#
_entry.id   AF-A0A815PA76-F1
#
_cell.length_a   1.000
_cell.length_b   1.000
_cell.length_c   1.000
_cell.angle_alpha   90.00
_cell.angle_beta   90.00
_cell.angle_gamma   90.00
#
_symmetry.space_group_name_H-M   'P 1'
#
loop_
_entity.id
_entity.type
_entity.pdbx_description
1 polymer ?
#
loop_
_entity_poly.entity_id
_entity_poly.type
_entity_poly.pdbx_seq_one_letter_code
_entity_poly.pdbx_strand_id
1 'polypeptide(L)'
;MANANVKTAADNAVHRHPEVEHFLNLNTILHSLVDFIRPETYIAQDELQTYNELKEKFLHHEEVAKRTKGQTSKSPLEIAGVQSIRTTSGIYRFLAHHQSTKTNGSTVNNKQKTKTALTREELLKKLHSKMPHRQQQAENGIDQSAKRKRTKDENKDRQKKPRTTTKEWTAPSSNSSETKPSTLQSATVPTQLTFGRFDFNTDDSPFTDSKKRKQKKFQTKQKQLINTLKKVESERNELTRLQEENPEEGKELLRSKHWKTALAKAKGEKVRDDVHLLRKTIKKQSKLRQQSAKKWQHKKAETDKQMKARQNKRQENLQKRKDEKKAKIKKRLIKKGRLIS
;
A
#
# COMPACT_ATOMS: atom_id res chain seq x y z
N MET A 1 -45.67 -7.11 21.61
CA MET A 1 -45.96 -6.02 20.67
C MET A 1 -44.65 -5.48 20.13
N ALA A 2 -44.52 -5.49 18.81
CA ALA A 2 -43.35 -5.08 18.07
C ALA A 2 -43.30 -3.55 17.93
N ASN A 3 -42.10 -2.97 17.89
CA ASN A 3 -41.85 -1.81 17.05
C ASN A 3 -40.52 -2.02 16.33
N ALA A 4 -40.66 -2.36 15.05
CA ALA A 4 -39.59 -2.65 14.12
C ALA A 4 -38.92 -1.34 13.67
N ASN A 5 -37.63 -1.21 13.95
CA ASN A 5 -36.80 -0.17 13.36
C ASN A 5 -36.41 -0.60 11.93
N VAL A 6 -37.24 -0.20 10.96
CA VAL A 6 -36.97 -0.40 9.53
C VAL A 6 -35.86 0.55 9.11
N LYS A 7 -34.61 0.09 9.16
CA LYS A 7 -33.52 0.71 8.40
C LYS A 7 -33.80 0.48 6.91
N THR A 8 -34.37 1.49 6.27
CA THR A 8 -34.55 1.54 4.82
C THR A 8 -33.21 1.33 4.12
N ALA A 9 -33.19 0.41 3.15
CA ALA A 9 -32.03 0.06 2.33
C ALA A 9 -31.51 1.19 1.41
N ALA A 10 -31.99 2.43 1.58
CA ALA A 10 -31.56 3.62 0.85
C ALA A 10 -30.19 4.14 1.30
N ASP A 11 -29.75 3.86 2.53
CA ASP A 11 -28.51 4.43 3.09
C ASP A 11 -27.22 3.73 2.64
N ASN A 12 -27.30 2.60 1.93
CA ASN A 12 -26.12 1.80 1.57
C ASN A 12 -25.89 1.60 0.06
N ALA A 13 -26.55 2.38 -0.80
CA ALA A 13 -26.39 2.24 -2.25
C ALA A 13 -26.33 3.59 -2.99
N VAL A 14 -25.63 4.59 -2.46
CA VAL A 14 -25.18 5.72 -3.31
C VAL A 14 -23.98 5.22 -4.10
N HIS A 15 -24.26 4.69 -5.29
CA HIS A 15 -23.26 4.67 -6.37
C HIS A 15 -22.80 6.12 -6.53
N ARG A 16 -21.58 6.43 -6.09
CA ARG A 16 -21.00 7.76 -6.26
C ARG A 16 -20.85 7.98 -7.76
N HIS A 17 -21.82 8.70 -8.33
CA HIS A 17 -21.81 9.07 -9.73
C HIS A 17 -20.54 9.88 -10.03
N PRO A 18 -19.88 9.69 -11.18
CA PRO A 18 -18.69 10.45 -11.56
C PRO A 18 -18.94 11.97 -11.58
N GLU A 19 -20.18 12.38 -11.83
CA GLU A 19 -20.63 13.77 -11.72
C GLU A 19 -20.53 14.30 -10.29
N VAL A 20 -20.89 13.49 -9.27
CA VAL A 20 -20.77 13.88 -7.86
C VAL A 20 -19.30 14.05 -7.48
N GLU A 21 -18.41 13.20 -7.98
CA GLU A 21 -16.96 13.40 -7.79
C GLU A 21 -16.44 14.64 -8.53
N HIS A 22 -16.98 14.93 -9.72
CA HIS A 22 -16.65 16.16 -10.45
C HIS A 22 -17.10 17.41 -9.70
N PHE A 23 -18.32 17.44 -9.14
CA PHE A 23 -18.82 18.55 -8.33
C PHE A 23 -18.03 18.74 -7.03
N LEU A 24 -17.65 17.66 -6.35
CA LEU A 24 -16.78 17.73 -5.18
C LEU A 24 -15.38 18.25 -5.55
N ASN A 25 -14.85 17.83 -6.70
CA ASN A 25 -13.56 18.32 -7.21
C ASN A 25 -13.62 19.80 -7.62
N LEU A 26 -14.69 20.24 -8.29
CA LEU A 26 -14.95 21.65 -8.60
C LEU A 26 -14.99 22.50 -7.33
N ASN A 27 -15.67 22.01 -6.28
CA ASN A 27 -15.73 22.71 -5.00
C ASN A 27 -14.33 22.84 -4.35
N THR A 28 -13.49 21.80 -4.45
CA THR A 28 -12.10 21.88 -3.96
C THR A 28 -11.22 22.85 -4.76
N ILE A 29 -11.40 22.91 -6.08
CA ILE A 29 -10.66 23.83 -6.95
C ILE A 29 -11.08 25.28 -6.65
N LEU A 30 -12.38 25.56 -6.55
CA LEU A 30 -12.90 26.88 -6.21
C LEU A 30 -12.39 27.35 -4.84
N HIS A 31 -12.44 26.49 -3.83
CA HIS A 31 -11.87 26.80 -2.52
C HIS A 31 -10.36 27.09 -2.56
N SER A 32 -9.61 26.38 -3.42
CA SER A 32 -8.19 26.67 -3.60
C SER A 32 -7.91 27.96 -4.36
N LEU A 33 -8.85 28.42 -5.20
CA LEU A 33 -8.75 29.68 -5.94
C LEU A 33 -9.04 30.89 -5.05
N VAL A 34 -10.04 30.81 -4.17
CA VAL A 34 -10.36 31.86 -3.19
C VAL A 34 -9.17 32.15 -2.29
N ASP A 35 -8.42 31.10 -1.94
CA ASP A 35 -7.20 31.21 -1.15
C ASP A 35 -6.12 32.10 -1.83
N PHE A 36 -6.02 32.13 -3.16
CA PHE A 36 -5.05 32.98 -3.88
C PHE A 36 -5.44 34.46 -3.93
N ILE A 37 -6.69 34.79 -3.63
CA ILE A 37 -7.21 36.15 -3.67
C ILE A 37 -7.12 36.73 -2.26
N ARG A 38 -6.61 37.95 -2.16
CA ARG A 38 -6.49 38.65 -0.88
C ARG A 38 -7.88 38.89 -0.26
N PRO A 39 -8.13 38.52 1.00
CA PRO A 39 -9.44 38.64 1.63
C PRO A 39 -9.95 40.08 1.65
N GLU A 40 -9.05 41.07 1.71
CA GLU A 40 -9.39 42.49 1.67
C GLU A 40 -10.07 42.92 0.36
N THR A 41 -9.98 42.10 -0.70
CA THR A 41 -10.52 42.44 -2.03
C THR A 41 -11.96 42.00 -2.26
N TYR A 42 -12.49 41.07 -1.45
CA TYR A 42 -13.85 40.54 -1.62
C TYR A 42 -14.66 40.47 -0.32
N ILE A 43 -14.03 40.71 0.84
CA ILE A 43 -14.71 40.81 2.13
C ILE A 43 -14.95 42.29 2.44
N ALA A 44 -16.17 42.64 2.85
CA ALA A 44 -16.51 43.99 3.27
C ALA A 44 -15.65 44.43 4.48
N GLN A 45 -15.33 45.72 4.58
CA GLN A 45 -14.47 46.24 5.65
C GLN A 45 -15.01 45.96 7.05
N ASP A 46 -16.34 45.99 7.21
CA ASP A 46 -17.03 45.69 8.47
C ASP A 46 -16.89 44.21 8.88
N GLU A 47 -16.75 43.32 7.90
CA GLU A 47 -16.60 41.88 8.10
C GLU A 47 -15.13 41.42 8.18
N LEU A 48 -14.18 42.33 7.92
CA LEU A 48 -12.77 41.99 7.94
C LEU A 48 -12.26 41.69 9.36
N GLN A 49 -12.82 42.37 10.37
CA GLN A 49 -12.50 42.12 11.77
C GLN A 49 -12.93 40.72 12.20
N THR A 50 -14.16 40.33 11.86
CA THR A 50 -14.70 39.00 12.19
C THR A 50 -13.94 37.89 11.45
N TYR A 51 -13.53 38.15 10.19
CA TYR A 51 -12.65 37.26 9.44
C TYR A 51 -11.28 37.06 10.13
N ASN A 52 -10.66 38.14 10.60
CA ASN A 52 -9.37 38.07 11.30
C ASN A 52 -9.47 37.29 12.62
N GLU A 53 -10.54 37.49 13.39
CA GLU A 53 -10.77 36.69 14.61
C GLU A 53 -10.94 35.19 14.31
N LEU A 54 -11.67 34.85 13.23
CA LEU A 54 -11.85 33.47 12.80
C LEU A 54 -10.55 32.84 12.31
N LYS A 55 -9.73 33.63 11.62
CA LYS A 55 -8.39 33.23 11.18
C LYS A 55 -7.49 32.87 12.36
N GLU A 56 -7.45 33.71 13.40
CA GLU A 56 -6.66 33.43 14.62
C GLU A 56 -7.14 32.15 15.32
N LYS A 57 -8.46 31.97 15.45
CA LYS A 57 -9.05 30.75 16.03
C LYS A 57 -8.67 29.49 15.23
N PHE A 58 -8.69 29.58 13.89
CA PHE A 58 -8.31 28.49 13.01
C PHE A 58 -6.82 28.13 13.15
N LEU A 59 -5.93 29.12 13.12
CA LEU A 59 -4.48 28.93 13.27
C LEU A 59 -4.16 28.26 14.62
N HIS A 60 -4.79 28.71 15.70
CA HIS A 60 -4.63 28.09 17.02
C HIS A 60 -5.07 26.63 17.03
N HIS A 61 -6.21 26.31 16.41
CA HIS A 61 -6.70 24.94 16.32
C HIS A 61 -5.76 24.05 15.46
N GLU A 62 -5.21 24.58 14.37
CA GLU A 62 -4.25 23.88 13.52
C GLU A 62 -2.93 23.58 14.25
N GLU A 63 -2.42 24.52 15.04
CA GLU A 63 -1.25 24.31 15.89
C GLU A 63 -1.47 23.20 16.93
N VAL A 64 -2.62 23.20 17.60
CA VAL A 64 -2.98 22.15 18.56
C VAL A 64 -3.12 20.79 17.87
N ALA A 65 -3.69 20.74 16.66
CA ALA A 65 -3.78 19.52 15.86
C ALA A 65 -2.39 19.00 15.41
N LYS A 66 -1.49 19.91 14.98
CA LYS A 66 -0.09 19.58 14.63
C LYS A 66 0.69 19.04 15.83
N ARG A 67 0.46 19.58 17.04
CA ARG A 67 1.09 19.11 18.29
C ARG A 67 0.60 17.73 18.74
N THR A 68 -0.69 17.42 18.53
CA THR A 68 -1.30 16.14 18.95
C THR A 68 -1.04 14.98 17.98
N LYS A 69 -0.85 15.25 16.69
CA LYS A 69 -0.60 14.21 15.67
C LYS A 69 0.89 13.89 15.41
N GLY A 70 1.81 14.53 16.12
CA GLY A 70 3.25 14.42 15.87
C GLY A 70 3.65 15.20 14.61
N GLN A 71 4.82 15.85 14.63
CA GLN A 71 5.26 16.74 13.55
C GLN A 71 5.24 16.05 12.19
N THR A 72 4.25 16.37 11.37
CA THR A 72 4.30 16.12 9.94
C THR A 72 5.25 17.15 9.32
N SER A 73 6.18 16.71 8.48
CA SER A 73 7.16 17.55 7.79
C SER A 73 6.52 18.79 7.18
N LYS A 74 7.13 19.96 7.39
CA LYS A 74 6.70 21.24 6.80
C LYS A 74 6.46 21.09 5.31
N SER A 75 5.36 21.66 4.82
CA SER A 75 5.07 21.64 3.38
C SER A 75 6.10 22.49 2.61
N PRO A 76 6.35 22.23 1.32
CA PRO A 76 7.32 23.01 0.52
C PRO A 76 7.07 24.54 0.54
N LEU A 77 5.81 24.96 0.70
CA LEU A 77 5.41 26.36 0.81
C LEU A 77 5.74 26.95 2.20
N GLU A 78 5.56 26.18 3.28
CA GLU A 78 5.97 26.56 4.64
C GLU A 78 7.51 26.64 4.79
N ILE A 79 8.26 25.89 3.97
CA ILE A 79 9.74 25.97 3.93
C ILE A 79 10.19 27.25 3.20
N ALA A 80 9.43 27.71 2.21
CA ALA A 80 9.71 28.92 1.44
C ALA A 80 9.33 30.23 2.16
N GLY A 81 8.86 30.17 3.41
CA GLY A 81 8.44 31.35 4.19
C GLY A 81 7.13 31.99 3.69
N VAL A 82 6.47 31.40 2.70
CA VAL A 82 5.18 31.85 2.20
C VAL A 82 4.13 31.34 3.18
N GLN A 83 3.46 32.25 3.90
CA GLN A 83 2.33 31.89 4.76
C GLN A 83 1.33 31.09 3.93
N SER A 84 0.95 29.92 4.44
CA SER A 84 0.05 29.00 3.73
C SER A 84 -1.19 29.75 3.27
N ILE A 85 -1.29 29.90 1.95
CA ILE A 85 -2.38 30.59 1.24
C ILE A 85 -3.75 29.95 1.55
N ARG A 86 -3.77 28.76 2.17
CA ARG A 86 -4.97 27.97 2.52
C ARG A 86 -5.75 28.44 3.76
N THR A 87 -5.81 29.74 4.00
CA THR A 87 -6.40 30.27 5.23
C THR A 87 -7.93 30.36 5.10
N THR A 88 -8.44 30.87 3.97
CA THR A 88 -9.88 31.12 3.81
C THR A 88 -10.67 29.82 3.66
N SER A 89 -10.21 28.89 2.80
CA SER A 89 -10.85 27.59 2.62
C SER A 89 -10.73 26.71 3.87
N GLY A 90 -9.67 26.90 4.65
CA GLY A 90 -9.48 26.28 5.96
C GLY A 90 -10.56 26.67 6.95
N ILE A 91 -10.81 27.98 7.08
CA ILE A 91 -11.84 28.56 7.95
C ILE A 91 -13.24 28.06 7.54
N TYR A 92 -13.58 28.05 6.24
CA TYR A 92 -14.88 27.55 5.76
C TYR A 92 -15.11 26.07 6.10
N ARG A 93 -14.10 25.21 5.90
CA ARG A 93 -14.20 23.79 6.30
C ARG A 93 -14.37 23.64 7.81
N PHE A 94 -13.63 24.43 8.60
CA PHE A 94 -13.72 24.42 10.06
C PHE A 94 -15.13 24.81 10.54
N LEU A 95 -15.71 25.87 9.98
CA LEU A 95 -17.08 26.31 10.26
C LEU A 95 -18.12 25.24 9.88
N ALA A 96 -17.98 24.59 8.72
CA ALA A 96 -18.88 23.53 8.28
C ALA A 96 -18.87 22.31 9.22
N HIS A 97 -17.68 21.90 9.68
CA HIS A 97 -17.56 20.83 10.68
C HIS A 97 -18.20 21.20 12.01
N HIS A 98 -18.02 22.43 12.50
CA HIS A 98 -18.64 22.89 13.74
C HIS A 98 -20.17 23.01 13.65
N GLN A 99 -20.72 23.39 12.50
CA GLN A 99 -22.17 23.43 12.28
C GLN A 99 -22.80 22.02 12.26
N SER A 100 -22.17 21.05 11.61
CA SER A 100 -22.64 19.66 11.59
C SER A 100 -22.65 19.00 12.99
N THR A 101 -21.72 19.38 13.88
CA THR A 101 -21.70 18.89 15.26
C THR A 101 -22.79 19.49 16.16
N LYS A 102 -23.40 20.62 15.77
CA LYS A 102 -24.50 21.25 16.54
C LYS A 102 -25.88 20.70 16.17
N THR A 103 -26.07 20.21 14.94
CA THR A 103 -27.36 19.65 14.48
C THR A 103 -27.54 18.18 14.82
N ASN A 104 -26.45 17.45 15.09
CA ASN A 104 -26.50 16.09 15.61
C ASN A 104 -26.38 16.12 17.13
N GLY A 105 -27.53 16.23 17.81
CA GLY A 105 -27.63 16.12 19.27
C GLY A 105 -27.07 14.79 19.76
N SER A 106 -25.82 14.82 20.24
CA SER A 106 -25.27 13.80 21.12
C SER A 106 -24.45 14.51 22.18
N THR A 107 -24.96 14.45 23.41
CA THR A 107 -24.31 14.84 24.65
C THR A 107 -23.01 14.07 24.82
N VAL A 108 -21.93 14.54 24.17
CA VAL A 108 -20.58 14.16 24.54
C VAL A 108 -20.14 15.16 25.59
N ASN A 109 -20.16 14.71 26.84
CA ASN A 109 -19.59 15.42 27.98
C ASN A 109 -18.15 15.83 27.67
N ASN A 110 -17.99 17.05 27.16
CA ASN A 110 -16.70 17.66 26.92
C ASN A 110 -16.22 18.19 28.27
N LYS A 111 -15.60 17.30 29.05
CA LYS A 111 -14.91 17.65 30.29
C LYS A 111 -13.73 18.54 29.90
N GLN A 112 -13.95 19.84 29.89
CA GLN A 112 -12.90 20.85 29.82
C GLN A 112 -11.92 20.54 30.96
N LYS A 113 -10.79 19.92 30.62
CA LYS A 113 -9.65 19.83 31.54
C LYS A 113 -9.03 21.21 31.60
N THR A 114 -9.53 22.03 32.52
CA THR A 114 -8.75 23.14 33.05
C THR A 114 -7.48 22.54 33.66
N LYS A 115 -6.31 22.97 33.19
CA LYS A 115 -5.03 22.57 33.78
C LYS A 115 -4.80 23.40 35.03
N THR A 116 -5.45 23.04 36.13
CA THR A 116 -5.03 23.50 37.45
C THR A 116 -3.72 22.78 37.78
N ALA A 117 -2.68 23.50 38.19
CA ALA A 117 -1.43 22.91 38.62
C ALA A 117 -1.69 22.02 39.85
N LEU A 118 -1.66 20.70 39.66
CA LEU A 118 -1.84 19.72 40.73
C LEU A 118 -0.71 19.88 41.73
N THR A 119 -1.05 19.91 43.02
CA THR A 119 -0.07 20.03 44.09
C THR A 119 0.82 18.78 44.14
N ARG A 120 2.05 18.93 44.65
CA ARG A 120 3.07 17.85 44.69
C ARG A 120 2.56 16.56 45.32
N GLU A 121 1.70 16.68 46.33
CA GLU A 121 1.11 15.55 47.05
C GLU A 121 0.09 14.77 46.23
N GLU A 122 -0.73 15.47 45.41
CA GLU A 122 -1.67 14.83 44.49
C GLU A 122 -0.95 14.07 43.38
N LEU A 123 0.19 14.60 42.92
CA LEU A 123 1.07 13.93 41.97
C LEU A 123 1.68 12.65 42.55
N LEU A 124 2.14 12.69 43.81
CA LEU A 124 2.66 11.53 44.51
C LEU A 124 1.59 10.45 44.73
N LYS A 125 0.39 10.83 45.17
CA LYS A 125 -0.75 9.91 45.29
C LYS A 125 -1.12 9.27 43.96
N LYS A 126 -1.13 10.06 42.88
CA LYS A 126 -1.43 9.59 41.52
C LYS A 126 -0.33 8.71 40.92
N LEU A 127 0.92 8.87 41.37
CA LEU A 127 2.03 8.01 40.99
C LEU A 127 1.94 6.68 41.72
N HIS A 128 1.71 6.70 43.04
CA HIS A 128 1.50 5.50 43.84
C HIS A 128 0.31 4.67 43.35
N SER A 129 -0.79 5.30 42.93
CA SER A 129 -1.93 4.58 42.36
C SER A 129 -1.65 3.96 40.98
N LYS A 130 -0.64 4.44 40.25
CA LYS A 130 -0.29 3.96 38.90
C LYS A 130 0.81 2.90 38.88
N MET A 131 1.64 2.81 39.92
CA MET A 131 2.70 1.78 40.03
C MET A 131 2.18 0.33 39.94
N PRO A 132 1.13 -0.09 40.69
CA PRO A 132 0.67 -1.48 40.64
C PRO A 132 0.08 -1.85 39.28
N HIS A 133 -0.62 -0.92 38.63
CA HIS A 133 -1.18 -1.15 37.30
C HIS A 133 -0.09 -1.34 36.23
N ARG A 134 1.06 -0.66 36.38
CA ARG A 134 2.19 -0.79 35.44
C ARG A 134 2.97 -2.10 35.66
N GLN A 135 3.07 -2.57 36.91
CA GLN A 135 3.65 -3.88 37.22
C GLN A 135 2.78 -5.01 36.66
N GLN A 136 1.46 -4.95 36.83
CA GLN A 136 0.53 -5.94 36.27
C GLN A 136 0.56 -5.98 34.73
N GLN A 137 0.73 -4.83 34.05
CA GLN A 137 0.86 -4.82 32.59
C GLN A 137 2.18 -5.43 32.10
N ALA A 138 3.26 -5.29 32.87
CA ALA A 138 4.56 -5.87 32.53
C ALA A 138 4.53 -7.41 32.64
N GLU A 139 3.90 -7.96 33.69
CA GLU A 139 3.73 -9.41 33.84
C GLU A 139 2.85 -10.01 32.75
N ASN A 140 1.70 -9.39 32.48
CA ASN A 140 0.80 -9.85 31.41
C ASN A 140 1.43 -9.75 30.01
N GLY A 141 2.35 -8.82 29.78
CA GLY A 141 3.10 -8.67 28.53
C GLY A 141 4.13 -9.78 28.29
N ILE A 142 4.75 -10.29 29.36
CA ILE A 142 5.71 -11.39 29.32
C ILE A 142 5.01 -12.70 28.95
N ASP A 143 3.83 -12.97 29.52
CA ASP A 143 3.04 -14.17 29.25
C ASP A 143 2.47 -14.23 27.82
N GLN A 144 2.07 -13.08 27.27
CA GLN A 144 1.62 -12.96 25.88
C GLN A 144 2.77 -13.22 24.88
N SER A 145 3.99 -12.78 25.21
CA SER A 145 5.21 -13.03 24.42
C SER A 145 5.62 -14.51 24.47
N ALA A 146 5.55 -15.14 25.64
CA ALA A 146 5.84 -16.57 25.82
C ALA A 146 4.83 -17.47 25.08
N LYS A 147 3.53 -17.17 25.13
CA LYS A 147 2.49 -17.88 24.36
C LYS A 147 2.73 -17.80 22.85
N ARG A 148 3.11 -16.62 22.33
CA ARG A 148 3.41 -16.43 20.90
C ARG A 148 4.62 -17.22 20.41
N LYS A 149 5.65 -17.40 21.26
CA LYS A 149 6.81 -18.24 20.93
C LYS A 149 6.41 -19.72 20.85
N ARG A 150 5.68 -20.23 21.85
CA ARG A 150 5.20 -21.63 21.88
C ARG A 150 4.34 -22.00 20.66
N THR A 151 3.38 -21.15 20.29
CA THR A 151 2.54 -21.40 19.10
C THR A 151 3.31 -21.39 17.77
N LYS A 152 4.45 -20.70 17.73
CA LYS A 152 5.27 -20.58 16.52
C LYS A 152 6.17 -21.81 16.32
N ASP A 153 6.65 -22.39 17.41
CA ASP A 153 7.47 -23.60 17.38
C ASP A 153 6.60 -24.84 17.10
N GLU A 154 5.40 -24.92 17.66
CA GLU A 154 4.44 -26.01 17.41
C GLU A 154 3.98 -26.09 15.94
N ASN A 155 3.79 -24.94 15.28
CA ASN A 155 3.42 -24.90 13.87
C ASN A 155 4.58 -25.26 12.92
N LYS A 156 5.84 -25.15 13.41
CA LYS A 156 7.04 -25.49 12.65
C LYS A 156 7.31 -27.00 12.65
N ASP A 157 6.94 -27.70 13.73
CA ASP A 157 7.02 -29.17 13.81
C ASP A 157 5.92 -29.88 13.03
N ARG A 158 4.72 -29.29 12.94
CA ARG A 158 3.63 -29.84 12.11
C ARG A 158 3.95 -29.85 10.61
N GLN A 159 4.89 -29.03 10.13
CA GLN A 159 5.28 -28.98 8.71
C GLN A 159 6.45 -29.91 8.34
N LYS A 160 6.99 -30.70 9.28
CA LYS A 160 8.15 -31.58 9.05
C LYS A 160 7.84 -33.08 9.06
N LYS A 161 6.60 -33.51 8.83
CA LYS A 161 6.28 -34.94 8.64
C LYS A 161 6.29 -35.33 7.14
N PRO A 162 7.13 -36.29 6.70
CA PRO A 162 7.13 -36.76 5.32
C PRO A 162 5.93 -37.68 5.04
N ARG A 163 5.27 -37.49 3.90
CA ARG A 163 4.31 -38.46 3.33
C ARG A 163 5.10 -39.48 2.51
N THR A 164 5.03 -40.74 2.89
CA THR A 164 5.55 -41.90 2.15
C THR A 164 4.42 -42.69 1.48
N THR A 165 4.81 -43.49 0.47
CA THR A 165 4.09 -44.58 -0.23
C THR A 165 3.09 -44.15 -1.32
N THR A 166 3.50 -44.15 -2.59
CA THR A 166 3.59 -45.25 -3.60
C THR A 166 2.25 -45.62 -4.24
N LYS A 167 2.21 -45.53 -5.58
CA LYS A 167 1.52 -46.45 -6.49
C LYS A 167 2.09 -46.29 -7.89
N GLU A 168 2.67 -47.40 -8.37
CA GLU A 168 3.23 -47.64 -9.69
C GLU A 168 2.16 -48.07 -10.71
N TRP A 169 2.64 -48.25 -11.95
CA TRP A 169 2.07 -48.96 -13.12
C TRP A 169 1.13 -48.14 -14.02
N THR A 170 1.25 -48.09 -15.36
CA THR A 170 2.09 -48.79 -16.36
C THR A 170 1.90 -48.08 -17.71
N ALA A 171 2.89 -48.15 -18.61
CA ALA A 171 2.69 -48.01 -20.06
C ALA A 171 3.01 -49.38 -20.70
N PRO A 172 2.41 -49.77 -21.84
CA PRO A 172 3.01 -49.36 -23.13
C PRO A 172 2.07 -49.30 -24.36
N SER A 173 2.64 -48.72 -25.44
CA SER A 173 2.56 -49.16 -26.84
C SER A 173 1.64 -48.45 -27.85
N SER A 174 2.35 -47.97 -28.89
CA SER A 174 2.09 -48.05 -30.34
C SER A 174 1.32 -46.95 -31.11
N ASN A 175 1.98 -46.64 -32.24
CA ASN A 175 1.50 -46.14 -33.54
C ASN A 175 1.40 -44.62 -33.80
N SER A 176 2.50 -44.11 -34.36
CA SER A 176 2.59 -43.52 -35.70
C SER A 176 1.31 -42.95 -36.33
N SER A 177 1.31 -41.65 -36.62
CA SER A 177 1.36 -41.14 -38.00
C SER A 177 1.24 -39.61 -38.01
N GLU A 178 2.25 -38.98 -38.61
CA GLU A 178 2.21 -37.59 -39.05
C GLU A 178 1.20 -37.45 -40.19
N THR A 179 0.31 -36.46 -40.09
CA THR A 179 -0.42 -35.94 -41.25
C THR A 179 -0.36 -34.41 -41.25
N LYS A 180 0.36 -33.90 -42.26
CA LYS A 180 0.26 -32.52 -42.75
C LYS A 180 -1.17 -32.24 -43.21
N PRO A 181 -1.69 -31.01 -43.10
CA PRO A 181 -2.76 -30.58 -43.99
C PRO A 181 -2.21 -29.70 -45.11
N SER A 182 -2.34 -30.21 -46.34
CA SER A 182 -2.30 -29.41 -47.57
C SER A 182 -3.71 -28.86 -47.85
N THR A 183 -3.75 -27.56 -48.13
CA THR A 183 -4.59 -26.82 -49.09
C THR A 183 -6.02 -27.28 -49.34
N LEU A 184 -6.99 -26.37 -49.15
CA LEU A 184 -8.06 -26.12 -50.13
C LEU A 184 -8.63 -24.71 -49.91
N GLN A 185 -8.67 -23.96 -51.01
CA GLN A 185 -9.21 -22.62 -51.13
C GLN A 185 -10.75 -22.68 -51.12
N SER A 186 -11.40 -21.80 -50.36
CA SER A 186 -12.76 -21.38 -50.66
C SER A 186 -12.80 -19.86 -50.74
N ALA A 187 -13.18 -19.38 -51.92
CA ALA A 187 -13.47 -17.98 -52.16
C ALA A 187 -14.75 -17.63 -51.42
N THR A 188 -14.63 -16.78 -50.39
CA THR A 188 -15.77 -16.05 -49.83
C THR A 188 -15.21 -14.74 -49.30
N VAL A 189 -15.71 -13.64 -49.86
CA VAL A 189 -15.39 -12.25 -49.52
C VAL A 189 -15.21 -12.03 -48.01
N PRO A 190 -14.02 -11.64 -47.52
CA PRO A 190 -13.84 -11.33 -46.12
C PRO A 190 -14.09 -9.83 -45.87
N THR A 191 -15.28 -9.49 -45.38
CA THR A 191 -15.54 -8.25 -44.64
C THR A 191 -14.96 -8.37 -43.22
N GLN A 192 -13.65 -8.55 -43.11
CA GLN A 192 -12.96 -8.66 -41.84
C GLN A 192 -11.72 -7.77 -41.84
N LEU A 193 -11.81 -6.63 -41.16
CA LEU A 193 -10.67 -5.79 -40.82
C LEU A 193 -9.72 -6.60 -39.92
N THR A 194 -8.64 -7.12 -40.51
CA THR A 194 -7.54 -7.74 -39.77
C THR A 194 -6.58 -6.62 -39.33
N PHE A 195 -6.53 -6.36 -38.03
CA PHE A 195 -5.51 -5.48 -37.46
C PHE A 195 -4.17 -6.23 -37.46
N GLY A 196 -3.40 -6.06 -38.53
CA GLY A 196 -2.02 -6.54 -38.60
C GLY A 196 -1.20 -5.97 -37.45
N ARG A 197 -0.54 -6.84 -36.67
CA ARG A 197 0.55 -6.43 -35.79
C ARG A 197 1.71 -6.03 -36.70
N PHE A 198 2.05 -4.74 -36.74
CA PHE A 198 3.24 -4.28 -37.42
C PHE A 198 4.46 -4.59 -36.55
N ASP A 199 5.29 -5.55 -36.98
CA ASP A 199 6.56 -5.86 -36.34
C ASP A 199 7.66 -4.96 -36.90
N PHE A 200 8.08 -3.96 -36.11
CA PHE A 200 9.24 -3.12 -36.41
C PHE A 200 10.56 -3.87 -36.16
N ASN A 201 10.84 -4.91 -36.95
CA ASN A 201 12.18 -5.48 -37.00
C ASN A 201 13.06 -4.63 -37.92
N THR A 202 13.61 -3.55 -37.35
CA THR A 202 14.68 -2.77 -37.96
C THR A 202 16.01 -3.50 -37.71
N ASP A 203 16.41 -4.33 -38.67
CA ASP A 203 17.78 -4.84 -38.78
C ASP A 203 18.63 -4.05 -39.81
N ASP A 204 18.02 -3.21 -40.65
CA ASP A 204 18.75 -2.35 -41.61
C ASP A 204 18.73 -0.87 -41.19
N SER A 205 19.30 -0.55 -40.03
CA SER A 205 19.57 0.84 -39.65
C SER A 205 21.00 0.98 -39.11
N PRO A 206 21.83 1.93 -39.60
CA PRO A 206 23.21 2.15 -39.13
C PRO A 206 23.32 2.65 -37.67
N PHE A 207 22.24 2.60 -36.89
CA PHE A 207 22.16 3.00 -35.48
C PHE A 207 22.28 1.83 -34.47
N THR A 208 22.75 0.65 -34.90
CA THR A 208 22.80 -0.58 -34.09
C THR A 208 23.69 -0.50 -32.84
N ASP A 209 24.65 0.42 -32.77
CA ASP A 209 25.45 0.67 -31.57
C ASP A 209 24.65 1.21 -30.37
N SER A 210 23.47 1.77 -30.64
CA SER A 210 22.57 2.25 -29.59
C SER A 210 21.90 1.10 -28.81
N LYS A 211 21.75 -0.11 -29.38
CA LYS A 211 21.18 -1.28 -28.69
C LYS A 211 22.13 -1.78 -27.57
N LYS A 212 23.45 -1.83 -27.80
CA LYS A 212 24.45 -2.17 -26.76
C LYS A 212 24.55 -1.12 -25.64
N ARG A 213 24.44 0.18 -25.96
CA ARG A 213 24.38 1.25 -24.93
C ARG A 213 23.08 1.26 -24.12
N LYS A 214 21.94 0.89 -24.73
CA LYS A 214 20.64 0.76 -24.05
C LYS A 214 20.63 -0.44 -23.09
N GLN A 215 21.16 -1.60 -23.47
CA GLN A 215 21.23 -2.81 -22.62
C GLN A 215 21.96 -2.58 -21.28
N LYS A 216 23.06 -1.80 -21.27
CA LYS A 216 23.79 -1.46 -20.02
C LYS A 216 22.96 -0.61 -19.05
N LYS A 217 21.98 0.17 -19.53
CA LYS A 217 21.12 1.04 -18.69
C LYS A 217 19.97 0.28 -18.00
N PHE A 218 19.63 -0.93 -18.45
CA PHE A 218 18.49 -1.70 -17.91
C PHE A 218 18.86 -2.77 -16.87
N GLN A 219 20.08 -2.77 -16.32
CA GLN A 219 20.33 -3.64 -15.18
C GLN A 219 19.48 -3.19 -13.98
N THR A 220 18.71 -4.12 -13.42
CA THR A 220 17.93 -3.83 -12.22
C THR A 220 18.84 -3.29 -11.11
N LYS A 221 18.34 -2.33 -10.31
CA LYS A 221 19.09 -1.72 -9.20
C LYS A 221 19.79 -2.75 -8.28
N GLN A 222 19.18 -3.92 -8.08
CA GLN A 222 19.77 -5.00 -7.29
C GLN A 222 21.00 -5.62 -7.96
N LYS A 223 20.96 -5.86 -9.28
CA LYS A 223 22.13 -6.38 -10.03
C LYS A 223 23.29 -5.39 -9.99
N GLN A 224 23.01 -4.10 -10.12
CA GLN A 224 24.02 -3.05 -9.96
C GLN A 224 24.67 -3.09 -8.57
N LEU A 225 23.87 -3.21 -7.50
CA LEU A 225 24.39 -3.33 -6.13
C LEU A 225 25.23 -4.60 -5.90
N ILE A 226 24.88 -5.71 -6.55
CA ILE A 226 25.66 -6.95 -6.49
C ILE A 226 26.99 -6.77 -7.23
N ASN A 227 26.97 -6.13 -8.40
CA ASN A 227 28.19 -5.86 -9.16
C ASN A 227 29.12 -4.91 -8.41
N THR A 228 28.58 -3.86 -7.76
CA THR A 228 29.40 -2.98 -6.90
C THR A 228 29.97 -3.73 -5.71
N LEU A 229 29.20 -4.63 -5.08
CA LEU A 229 29.72 -5.46 -4.00
C LEU A 229 30.88 -6.34 -4.46
N LYS A 230 30.76 -6.99 -5.62
CA LYS A 230 31.82 -7.81 -6.20
C LYS A 230 33.10 -7.01 -6.47
N LYS A 231 32.96 -5.81 -7.03
CA LYS A 231 34.09 -4.91 -7.29
C LYS A 231 34.80 -4.49 -6.01
N VAL A 232 34.03 -4.09 -4.99
CA VAL A 232 34.59 -3.70 -3.70
C VAL A 232 35.30 -4.89 -3.02
N GLU A 233 34.72 -6.09 -3.12
CA GLU A 233 35.34 -7.31 -2.58
C GLU A 233 36.63 -7.68 -3.33
N SER A 234 36.65 -7.58 -4.67
CA SER A 234 37.87 -7.83 -5.44
C SER A 234 38.96 -6.81 -5.15
N GLU A 235 38.63 -5.51 -5.12
CA GLU A 235 39.58 -4.45 -4.79
C GLU A 235 40.14 -4.60 -3.37
N ARG A 236 39.31 -5.01 -2.41
CA ARG A 236 39.78 -5.28 -1.05
C ARG A 236 40.75 -6.46 -1.02
N ASN A 237 40.45 -7.53 -1.74
CA ASN A 237 41.32 -8.71 -1.78
C ASN A 237 42.65 -8.43 -2.50
N GLU A 238 42.63 -7.63 -3.56
CA GLU A 238 43.83 -7.16 -4.25
C GLU A 238 44.71 -6.31 -3.33
N LEU A 239 44.09 -5.38 -2.58
CA LEU A 239 44.81 -4.55 -1.60
C LEU A 239 45.42 -5.37 -0.46
N THR A 240 44.71 -6.39 0.04
CA THR A 240 45.28 -7.26 1.10
C THR A 240 46.45 -8.09 0.57
N ARG A 241 46.35 -8.61 -0.65
CA ARG A 241 47.45 -9.36 -1.29
C ARG A 241 48.68 -8.48 -1.50
N LEU A 242 48.49 -7.28 -2.03
CA LEU A 242 49.60 -6.33 -2.24
C LEU A 242 50.23 -5.88 -0.92
N GLN A 243 49.46 -5.77 0.16
CA GLN A 243 50.00 -5.45 1.48
C GLN A 243 50.81 -6.60 2.09
N GLU A 244 50.44 -7.85 1.77
CA GLU A 244 51.19 -9.06 2.17
C GLU A 244 52.49 -9.22 1.36
N GLU A 245 52.46 -8.92 0.06
CA GLU A 245 53.63 -9.01 -0.84
C GLU A 245 54.59 -7.82 -0.64
N ASN A 246 54.09 -6.58 -0.68
CA ASN A 246 54.86 -5.34 -0.60
C ASN A 246 54.18 -4.29 0.30
N PRO A 247 54.60 -4.16 1.58
CA PRO A 247 53.92 -3.29 2.54
C PRO A 247 54.05 -1.79 2.23
N GLU A 248 55.12 -1.36 1.55
CA GLU A 248 55.34 0.04 1.15
C GLU A 248 54.40 0.44 0.01
N GLU A 249 54.36 -0.35 -1.06
CA GLU A 249 53.49 -0.12 -2.22
C GLU A 249 52.00 -0.18 -1.83
N GLY A 250 51.63 -1.12 -0.95
CA GLY A 250 50.27 -1.22 -0.42
C GLY A 250 49.82 0.05 0.31
N LYS A 251 50.69 0.67 1.12
CA LYS A 251 50.38 1.93 1.81
C LYS A 251 50.21 3.09 0.83
N GLU A 252 51.04 3.18 -0.21
CA GLU A 252 50.94 4.23 -1.22
C GLU A 252 49.64 4.09 -2.04
N LEU A 253 49.28 2.87 -2.43
CA LEU A 253 48.02 2.59 -3.13
C LEU A 253 46.79 2.91 -2.27
N LEU A 254 46.82 2.54 -0.98
CA LEU A 254 45.78 2.91 -0.02
C LEU A 254 45.67 4.44 0.07
N ARG A 255 46.78 5.16 0.19
CA ARG A 255 46.80 6.64 0.23
C ARG A 255 46.19 7.23 -1.03
N SER A 256 46.58 6.74 -2.21
CA SER A 256 46.03 7.17 -3.51
C SER A 256 44.51 6.92 -3.59
N LYS A 257 44.04 5.75 -3.15
CA LYS A 257 42.60 5.42 -3.09
C LYS A 257 41.86 6.34 -2.13
N HIS A 258 42.41 6.63 -0.95
CA HIS A 258 41.80 7.56 0.00
C HIS A 258 41.63 8.96 -0.61
N TRP A 259 42.66 9.49 -1.27
CA TRP A 259 42.57 10.79 -1.95
C TRP A 259 41.57 10.79 -3.10
N LYS A 260 41.55 9.75 -3.93
CA LYS A 260 40.56 9.60 -5.02
C LYS A 260 39.13 9.58 -4.49
N THR A 261 38.87 8.84 -3.39
CA THR A 261 37.53 8.81 -2.78
C THR A 261 37.16 10.14 -2.12
N ALA A 262 38.10 10.83 -1.49
CA ALA A 262 37.88 12.16 -0.92
C ALA A 262 37.54 13.18 -2.02
N LEU A 263 38.27 13.17 -3.13
CA LEU A 263 38.01 14.04 -4.29
C LEU A 263 36.64 13.74 -4.92
N ALA A 264 36.30 12.46 -5.12
CA ALA A 264 34.98 12.07 -5.64
C ALA A 264 33.84 12.53 -4.72
N LYS A 265 34.01 12.40 -3.39
CA LYS A 265 33.04 12.91 -2.40
C LYS A 265 32.93 14.43 -2.45
N ALA A 266 34.04 15.15 -2.57
CA ALA A 266 34.07 16.62 -2.69
C ALA A 266 33.37 17.09 -3.99
N LYS A 267 33.51 16.34 -5.08
CA LYS A 267 32.77 16.55 -6.33
C LYS A 267 31.25 16.31 -6.20
N GLY A 268 30.80 15.72 -5.08
CA GLY A 268 29.41 15.38 -4.83
C GLY A 268 28.99 13.99 -5.36
N GLU A 269 29.95 13.15 -5.76
CA GLU A 269 29.66 11.78 -6.19
C GLU A 269 29.35 10.88 -4.97
N LYS A 270 28.26 10.11 -5.06
CA LYS A 270 27.85 9.17 -4.00
C LYS A 270 28.64 7.86 -4.10
N VAL A 271 29.82 7.88 -3.52
CA VAL A 271 30.72 6.72 -3.40
C VAL A 271 30.09 5.62 -2.50
N ARG A 272 30.11 4.35 -2.93
CA ARG A 272 29.45 3.21 -2.25
C ARG A 272 30.41 2.04 -2.05
N ASP A 273 31.40 2.23 -1.19
CA ASP A 273 32.54 1.30 -1.09
C ASP A 273 32.48 0.37 0.14
N ASP A 274 31.45 0.51 0.99
CA ASP A 274 31.33 -0.30 2.21
C ASP A 274 30.66 -1.66 1.94
N VAL A 275 31.43 -2.75 2.03
CA VAL A 275 30.96 -4.15 1.87
C VAL A 275 29.75 -4.46 2.76
N HIS A 276 29.83 -4.09 4.04
CA HIS A 276 28.78 -4.41 5.01
C HIS A 276 27.46 -3.68 4.71
N LEU A 277 27.55 -2.40 4.29
CA LEU A 277 26.40 -1.59 3.94
C LEU A 277 25.77 -2.05 2.62
N LEU A 278 26.58 -2.43 1.64
CA LEU A 278 26.12 -3.03 0.39
C LEU A 278 25.36 -4.33 0.64
N ARG A 279 25.92 -5.26 1.44
CA ARG A 279 25.24 -6.50 1.85
C ARG A 279 23.92 -6.23 2.56
N LYS A 280 23.88 -5.29 3.51
CA LYS A 280 22.64 -4.87 4.21
C LYS A 280 21.61 -4.32 3.22
N THR A 281 22.03 -3.51 2.27
CA THR A 281 21.13 -2.90 1.27
C THR A 281 20.55 -3.95 0.34
N ILE A 282 21.35 -4.92 -0.13
CA ILE A 282 20.88 -6.05 -0.94
C ILE A 282 19.85 -6.87 -0.17
N LYS A 283 20.12 -7.20 1.11
CA LYS A 283 19.16 -7.91 1.98
C LYS A 283 17.85 -7.13 2.14
N LYS A 284 17.92 -5.81 2.35
CA LYS A 284 16.74 -4.94 2.46
C LYS A 284 15.92 -4.95 1.18
N GLN A 285 16.57 -4.83 0.01
CA GLN A 285 15.88 -4.90 -1.29
C GLN A 285 15.22 -6.27 -1.52
N SER A 286 15.90 -7.36 -1.19
CA SER A 286 15.34 -8.71 -1.27
C SER A 286 14.11 -8.87 -0.38
N LYS A 287 14.17 -8.42 0.88
CA LYS A 287 13.04 -8.45 1.82
C LYS A 287 11.85 -7.64 1.32
N LEU A 288 12.08 -6.45 0.76
CA LEU A 288 11.03 -5.62 0.17
C LEU A 288 10.35 -6.33 -1.02
N ARG A 289 11.13 -6.97 -1.89
CA ARG A 289 10.60 -7.76 -3.01
C ARG A 289 9.75 -8.94 -2.52
N GLN A 290 10.23 -9.67 -1.51
CA GLN A 290 9.47 -10.76 -0.90
C GLN A 290 8.16 -10.27 -0.26
N GLN A 291 8.18 -9.14 0.44
CA GLN A 291 6.96 -8.55 1.01
C GLN A 291 5.98 -8.14 -0.08
N SER A 292 6.47 -7.54 -1.17
CA SER A 292 5.64 -7.21 -2.33
C SER A 292 5.04 -8.49 -2.92
N ALA A 293 5.85 -9.50 -3.21
CA ALA A 293 5.40 -10.77 -3.77
C ALA A 293 4.30 -11.43 -2.90
N LYS A 294 4.49 -11.46 -1.58
CA LYS A 294 3.47 -11.98 -0.64
C LYS A 294 2.18 -11.17 -0.67
N LYS A 295 2.25 -9.84 -0.72
CA LYS A 295 1.07 -8.97 -0.84
C LYS A 295 0.32 -9.23 -2.15
N TRP A 296 1.03 -9.40 -3.26
CA TRP A 296 0.45 -9.72 -4.55
C TRP A 296 -0.20 -11.11 -4.58
N GLN A 297 0.45 -12.12 -4.00
CA GLN A 297 -0.12 -13.45 -3.83
C GLN A 297 -1.39 -13.42 -2.97
N HIS A 298 -1.37 -12.70 -1.85
CA HIS A 298 -2.55 -12.53 -1.01
C HIS A 298 -3.70 -11.84 -1.76
N LYS A 299 -3.41 -10.76 -2.50
CA LYS A 299 -4.42 -10.08 -3.32
C LYS A 299 -5.02 -11.02 -4.36
N LYS A 300 -4.19 -11.81 -5.06
CA LYS A 300 -4.66 -12.79 -6.05
C LYS A 300 -5.56 -13.84 -5.40
N ALA A 301 -5.13 -14.42 -4.28
CA ALA A 301 -5.91 -15.41 -3.53
C ALA A 301 -7.24 -14.85 -3.02
N GLU A 302 -7.25 -13.60 -2.55
CA GLU A 302 -8.47 -12.93 -2.10
C GLU A 302 -9.43 -12.68 -3.27
N THR A 303 -8.94 -12.19 -4.41
CA THR A 303 -9.77 -12.03 -5.61
C THR A 303 -10.35 -13.37 -6.07
N ASP A 304 -9.53 -14.43 -6.12
CA ASP A 304 -9.98 -15.77 -6.50
C ASP A 304 -11.03 -16.31 -5.54
N LYS A 305 -10.85 -16.08 -4.23
CA LYS A 305 -11.84 -16.46 -3.20
C LYS A 305 -13.15 -15.70 -3.38
N GLN A 306 -13.11 -14.40 -3.65
CA GLN A 306 -14.29 -13.59 -3.88
C GLN A 306 -15.04 -14.00 -5.15
N MET A 307 -14.31 -14.30 -6.25
CA MET A 307 -14.90 -14.84 -7.48
C MET A 307 -15.59 -16.17 -7.22
N LYS A 308 -14.93 -17.11 -6.54
CA LYS A 308 -15.50 -18.41 -6.17
C LYS A 308 -16.73 -18.25 -5.27
N ALA A 309 -16.68 -17.38 -4.27
CA ALA A 309 -17.81 -17.14 -3.37
C ALA A 309 -19.04 -16.62 -4.12
N ARG A 310 -18.85 -15.69 -5.07
CA ARG A 310 -19.93 -15.18 -5.93
C ARG A 310 -20.51 -16.29 -6.81
N GLN A 311 -19.65 -17.12 -7.41
CA GLN A 311 -20.09 -18.21 -8.25
C GLN A 311 -20.85 -19.29 -7.46
N ASN A 312 -20.36 -19.66 -6.28
CA ASN A 312 -21.03 -20.61 -5.39
C ASN A 312 -22.41 -20.10 -4.97
N LYS A 313 -22.52 -18.81 -4.58
CA LYS A 313 -23.81 -18.19 -4.26
C LYS A 313 -24.78 -18.20 -5.46
N ARG A 314 -24.27 -17.99 -6.67
CA ARG A 314 -25.08 -18.10 -7.89
C ARG A 314 -25.57 -19.53 -8.11
N GLN A 315 -24.70 -20.53 -7.95
CA GLN A 315 -25.05 -21.94 -8.10
C GLN A 315 -26.09 -22.36 -7.05
N GLU A 316 -25.93 -21.97 -5.79
CA GLU A 316 -26.89 -22.22 -4.72
C GLU A 316 -28.26 -21.60 -5.02
N ASN A 317 -28.30 -20.34 -5.46
CA ASN A 317 -29.55 -19.68 -5.85
C ASN A 317 -30.23 -20.35 -7.04
N LEU A 318 -29.46 -20.80 -8.05
CA LEU A 318 -29.99 -21.53 -9.19
C LEU A 318 -30.53 -22.91 -8.77
N GLN A 319 -29.84 -23.59 -7.87
CA GLN A 319 -30.28 -24.87 -7.33
C GLN A 319 -31.58 -24.71 -6.54
N LYS A 320 -31.65 -23.72 -5.65
CA LYS A 320 -32.87 -23.37 -4.92
C LYS A 320 -34.05 -23.09 -5.85
N ARG A 321 -33.85 -22.33 -6.94
CA ARG A 321 -34.89 -22.08 -7.96
C ARG A 321 -35.34 -23.36 -8.66
N LYS A 322 -34.41 -24.27 -8.98
CA LYS A 322 -34.73 -25.58 -9.58
C LYS A 322 -35.56 -26.42 -8.61
N ASP A 323 -35.17 -26.48 -7.35
CA ASP A 323 -35.85 -27.28 -6.33
C ASP A 323 -37.22 -26.71 -5.98
N GLU A 324 -37.38 -25.39 -5.91
CA GLU A 324 -38.67 -24.71 -5.79
C GLU A 324 -39.59 -25.01 -6.98
N LYS A 325 -39.06 -25.03 -8.22
CA LYS A 325 -39.84 -25.40 -9.41
C LYS A 325 -40.31 -26.86 -9.32
N LYS A 326 -39.43 -27.79 -8.94
CA LYS A 326 -39.78 -29.20 -8.71
C LYS A 326 -40.84 -29.34 -7.61
N ALA A 327 -40.67 -28.63 -6.48
CA ALA A 327 -41.63 -28.65 -5.38
C ALA A 327 -43.01 -28.10 -5.80
N LYS A 328 -43.05 -27.01 -6.58
CA LYS A 328 -44.30 -26.47 -7.14
C LYS A 328 -45.00 -27.47 -8.07
N ILE A 329 -44.24 -28.17 -8.92
CA ILE A 329 -44.79 -29.23 -9.80
C ILE A 329 -45.35 -30.38 -8.95
N LYS A 330 -44.59 -30.89 -7.97
CA LYS A 330 -45.05 -31.94 -7.05
C LYS A 330 -46.34 -31.55 -6.34
N LYS A 331 -46.41 -30.35 -5.74
CA LYS A 331 -47.62 -29.82 -5.09
C LYS A 331 -48.83 -29.76 -6.04
N ARG A 332 -48.63 -29.37 -7.30
CA ARG A 332 -49.71 -29.36 -8.30
C ARG A 332 -50.19 -30.77 -8.67
N LEU A 333 -49.30 -31.76 -8.75
CA LEU A 333 -49.66 -33.14 -9.04
C LEU A 333 -50.43 -33.79 -7.89
N ILE A 334 -50.01 -33.55 -6.64
CA ILE A 334 -50.73 -33.97 -5.43
C ILE A 334 -52.14 -33.37 -5.41
N LYS A 335 -52.29 -32.05 -5.66
CA LYS A 335 -53.61 -31.40 -5.71
C LYS A 335 -54.53 -31.98 -6.80
N LYS A 336 -53.97 -32.52 -7.88
CA LYS A 336 -54.72 -33.18 -8.97
C LYS A 336 -54.96 -34.67 -8.72
N GLY A 337 -54.56 -35.22 -7.57
CA GLY A 337 -54.68 -36.65 -7.25
C GLY A 337 -53.77 -37.56 -8.07
N ARG A 338 -52.82 -37.00 -8.85
CA ARG A 338 -51.89 -37.77 -9.71
C ARG A 338 -50.65 -38.26 -8.97
N LEU A 339 -50.45 -37.80 -7.74
CA LEU A 339 -49.38 -38.23 -6.86
C LEU A 339 -50.00 -38.42 -5.47
N ILE A 340 -49.93 -39.64 -4.94
CA ILE A 340 -50.33 -39.93 -3.57
C ILE A 340 -49.16 -39.49 -2.68
N SER A 341 -49.47 -38.68 -1.66
CA SER A 341 -48.45 -38.05 -0.80
C SER A 341 -47.72 -39.07 0.06
#